data_AF-A0A1G4BEE6-F1
#
_entry.id   AF-A0A1G4BEE6-F1
#
_cell.length_a   1.000
_cell.length_b   1.000
_cell.length_c   1.000
_cell.angle_alpha   90.00
_cell.angle_beta   90.00
_cell.angle_gamma   90.00
#
_symmetry.space_group_name_H-M   'P 1'
#
loop_
_entity.id
_entity.type
_entity.pdbx_description
1 polymer ?
#
loop_
_entity_poly.entity_id
_entity_poly.type
_entity_poly.pdbx_seq_one_letter_code
_entity_poly.pdbx_strand_id
1 'polypeptide(L)'
;MYASTFITAFSALLAGASAATIPLRWAGVSNIAAIAERRQADASAATTPPTTTGNASWSAQNYIWGCSPGGCSARFNISAPAGYSPGAPGFNVVCSPIYIQQGWLPCLNPDNSPLGEDSQVFSIWTAGPDRERMYLGVEHLYKRQEDGLSWNATAGTNILPVQNMSFTFPVNTIVVLES
;
A
#
# COMPACT_ATOMS: atom_id res chain seq x y z
N MET A 1 -71.62 -37.58 -6.48
CA MET A 1 -70.50 -36.96 -7.25
C MET A 1 -69.27 -37.84 -7.06
N TYR A 2 -68.61 -38.16 -8.17
CA TYR A 2 -67.35 -38.91 -8.43
C TYR A 2 -66.23 -38.76 -7.37
N ALA A 3 -65.17 -39.56 -7.25
CA ALA A 3 -64.71 -40.89 -7.69
C ALA A 3 -63.35 -41.13 -6.98
N SER A 4 -62.85 -42.37 -7.01
CA SER A 4 -61.55 -42.92 -6.53
C SER A 4 -60.31 -42.02 -6.78
N THR A 5 -59.15 -42.17 -6.12
CA THR A 5 -58.14 -43.24 -6.33
C THR A 5 -56.89 -43.01 -5.43
N PHE A 6 -56.23 -44.07 -4.96
CA PHE A 6 -54.88 -44.09 -4.36
C PHE A 6 -53.78 -43.88 -5.41
N ILE A 7 -52.73 -43.08 -5.16
CA ILE A 7 -51.38 -43.24 -5.76
C ILE A 7 -50.28 -42.75 -4.79
N THR A 8 -49.42 -43.65 -4.35
CA THR A 8 -48.07 -43.39 -3.83
C THR A 8 -47.10 -43.17 -5.01
N ALA A 9 -46.24 -42.15 -4.93
CA ALA A 9 -45.15 -41.95 -5.89
C ALA A 9 -43.84 -41.57 -5.18
N PHE A 10 -42.81 -42.37 -5.45
CA PHE A 10 -41.41 -42.22 -5.07
C PHE A 10 -40.66 -41.26 -6.03
N SER A 11 -39.51 -40.76 -5.54
CA SER A 11 -38.36 -40.21 -6.30
C SER A 11 -38.46 -38.73 -6.72
N ALA A 12 -37.39 -37.91 -6.78
CA ALA A 12 -35.97 -38.20 -6.86
C ALA A 12 -35.11 -37.06 -6.26
N LEU A 13 -33.97 -37.41 -5.67
CA LEU A 13 -32.85 -36.50 -5.43
C LEU A 13 -32.34 -35.96 -6.78
N LEU A 14 -32.44 -34.65 -6.98
CA LEU A 14 -31.72 -33.97 -8.05
C LEU A 14 -30.31 -33.61 -7.54
N ALA A 15 -29.36 -34.49 -7.86
CA ALA A 15 -27.95 -34.14 -7.92
C ALA A 15 -27.74 -33.22 -9.13
N GLY A 16 -27.69 -31.91 -8.89
CA GLY A 16 -27.23 -30.92 -9.87
C GLY A 16 -25.72 -30.78 -9.78
N ALA A 17 -24.98 -31.54 -10.59
CA ALA A 17 -23.60 -31.24 -10.90
C ALA A 17 -23.55 -30.24 -12.06
N SER A 18 -22.88 -29.11 -11.87
CA SER A 18 -22.00 -28.42 -12.85
C SER A 18 -21.94 -26.90 -12.59
N ALA A 19 -20.84 -26.47 -11.99
CA ALA A 19 -20.06 -25.34 -12.49
C ALA A 19 -18.65 -25.50 -11.90
N ALA A 20 -17.78 -26.23 -12.61
CA ALA A 20 -16.36 -26.15 -12.37
C ALA A 20 -15.93 -24.72 -12.72
N THR A 21 -15.74 -23.88 -11.71
CA THR A 21 -15.08 -22.59 -11.89
C THR A 21 -13.63 -22.87 -12.24
N ILE A 22 -13.25 -22.52 -13.47
CA ILE A 22 -11.85 -22.46 -13.89
C ILE A 22 -11.26 -21.25 -13.15
N PRO A 23 -10.32 -21.40 -12.20
CA PRO A 23 -9.58 -20.24 -11.75
C PRO A 23 -8.72 -19.77 -12.93
N LEU A 24 -9.11 -18.65 -13.52
CA LEU A 24 -8.21 -17.78 -14.26
C LEU A 24 -7.06 -17.44 -13.30
N ARG A 25 -5.98 -18.21 -13.38
CA ARG A 25 -4.70 -17.90 -12.76
C ARG A 25 -4.23 -16.58 -13.35
N TRP A 26 -4.49 -15.49 -12.64
CA TRP A 26 -3.69 -14.28 -12.70
C TRP A 26 -2.30 -14.62 -12.16
N ALA A 27 -1.47 -15.22 -13.01
CA ALA A 27 -0.04 -15.32 -12.78
C ALA A 27 0.55 -13.93 -13.01
N GLY A 28 0.62 -13.12 -11.96
CA GLY A 28 1.20 -11.78 -12.05
C GLY A 28 1.27 -10.95 -10.77
N VAL A 29 0.61 -11.33 -9.67
CA VAL A 29 0.55 -10.51 -8.45
C VAL A 29 1.12 -11.21 -7.20
N SER A 30 1.60 -12.44 -7.33
CA SER A 30 1.98 -13.26 -6.16
C SER A 30 3.23 -12.77 -5.42
N ASN A 31 4.10 -11.98 -6.05
CA ASN A 31 5.32 -11.53 -5.40
C ASN A 31 5.11 -10.29 -4.52
N ILE A 32 4.19 -9.40 -4.89
CA ILE A 32 4.00 -8.11 -4.18
C ILE A 32 3.26 -8.32 -2.85
N ALA A 33 2.22 -9.17 -2.86
CA ALA A 33 1.48 -9.51 -1.65
C ALA A 33 2.33 -10.29 -0.64
N ALA A 34 3.17 -11.21 -1.11
CA ALA A 34 4.08 -11.97 -0.25
C ALA A 34 5.20 -11.10 0.38
N ILE A 35 5.60 -10.01 -0.30
CA ILE A 35 6.53 -9.01 0.26
C ILE A 35 5.84 -8.19 1.36
N ALA A 36 4.56 -7.84 1.20
CA ALA A 36 3.80 -7.09 2.19
C ALA A 36 3.55 -7.89 3.48
N GLU A 37 3.29 -9.20 3.37
CA GLU A 37 2.96 -10.06 4.51
C GLU A 37 4.20 -10.45 5.35
N ARG A 38 5.38 -10.60 4.73
CA ARG A 38 6.63 -10.85 5.48
C ARG A 38 7.06 -9.66 6.36
N ARG A 39 6.70 -8.42 5.99
CA ARG A 39 7.12 -7.20 6.68
C ARG A 39 6.52 -7.02 8.08
N GLN A 40 5.40 -7.70 8.38
CA GLN A 40 4.79 -7.65 9.72
C GLN A 40 5.50 -8.55 10.74
N ALA A 41 6.27 -9.54 10.30
CA ALA A 41 6.88 -10.53 11.19
C ALA A 41 8.25 -10.10 11.76
N ASP A 42 9.00 -9.23 11.08
CA ASP A 42 10.36 -8.84 11.48
C ASP A 42 10.41 -7.74 12.56
N ALA A 43 9.26 -7.25 13.03
CA ALA A 43 9.18 -6.16 14.02
C ALA A 43 9.55 -6.57 15.46
N SER A 44 9.99 -7.82 15.72
CA SER A 44 10.20 -8.31 17.09
C SER A 44 11.63 -8.77 17.45
N ALA A 45 12.62 -8.58 16.57
CA ALA A 45 14.02 -8.82 16.93
C ALA A 45 14.99 -7.99 16.09
N ALA A 46 15.21 -6.72 16.44
CA ALA A 46 16.25 -5.90 15.80
C ALA A 46 17.04 -5.10 16.85
N THR A 47 18.35 -5.38 16.90
CA THR A 47 19.38 -4.48 17.42
C THR A 47 19.16 -3.10 16.79
N THR A 48 19.00 -2.05 17.60
CA THR A 48 18.59 -0.73 17.11
C THR A 48 19.58 -0.18 16.07
N PRO A 49 19.21 -0.08 14.78
CA PRO A 49 20.05 0.52 13.76
C PRO A 49 20.25 2.03 14.05
N PRO A 50 21.35 2.66 13.60
CA PRO A 50 21.54 4.09 13.76
C PRO A 50 20.37 4.85 13.13
N THR A 51 19.58 5.51 13.98
CA THR A 51 18.43 6.33 13.57
C THR A 51 18.86 7.78 13.56
N THR A 52 18.86 8.41 12.40
CA THR A 52 19.03 9.87 12.30
C THR A 52 17.67 10.50 12.00
N THR A 53 17.28 11.52 12.78
CA THR A 53 16.12 12.34 12.45
C THR A 53 16.47 13.18 11.22
N GLY A 54 15.81 12.92 10.09
CA GLY A 54 16.08 13.64 8.85
C GLY A 54 15.50 15.04 8.91
N ASN A 55 16.32 16.09 8.72
CA ASN A 55 15.82 17.46 8.47
C ASN A 55 15.19 17.61 7.07
N ALA A 56 14.86 16.49 6.42
CA ALA A 56 14.34 16.44 5.07
C ALA A 56 12.82 16.52 5.09
N SER A 57 12.26 17.03 4.00
CA SER A 57 10.81 17.02 3.78
C SER A 57 10.50 16.73 2.33
N TRP A 58 9.44 15.96 2.10
CA TRP A 58 8.99 15.58 0.76
C TRP A 58 7.70 16.33 0.43
N SER A 59 7.66 16.91 -0.76
CA SER A 59 6.52 17.71 -1.19
C SER A 59 5.52 16.86 -1.95
N ALA A 60 4.26 16.89 -1.51
CA ALA A 60 3.14 16.24 -2.15
C ALA A 60 2.17 17.26 -2.77
N GLN A 61 1.63 16.93 -3.94
CA GLN A 61 0.76 17.80 -4.73
C GLN A 61 -0.34 17.00 -5.41
N ASN A 62 -1.33 17.70 -5.99
CA ASN A 62 -2.44 17.09 -6.74
C ASN A 62 -3.21 16.06 -5.90
N TYR A 63 -3.40 16.35 -4.62
CA TYR A 63 -4.07 15.44 -3.71
C TYR A 63 -5.55 15.32 -4.06
N ILE A 64 -6.01 14.09 -4.25
CA ILE A 64 -7.42 13.75 -4.39
C ILE A 64 -7.76 12.59 -3.49
N TRP A 65 -9.02 12.53 -3.05
CA TRP A 65 -9.52 11.42 -2.25
C TRP A 65 -10.99 11.15 -2.54
N GLY A 66 -11.43 9.94 -2.24
CA GLY A 66 -12.82 9.56 -2.40
C GLY A 66 -13.14 8.25 -1.69
N CYS A 67 -14.43 8.07 -1.41
CA CYS A 67 -14.96 6.86 -0.81
C CYS A 67 -16.03 6.26 -1.71
N SER A 68 -16.02 4.93 -1.81
CA SER A 68 -17.07 4.13 -2.43
C SER A 68 -17.53 3.06 -1.42
N PRO A 69 -18.58 2.27 -1.72
CA PRO A 69 -18.93 1.13 -0.88
C PRO A 69 -17.78 0.13 -0.68
N GLY A 70 -16.82 0.08 -1.61
CA GLY A 70 -15.62 -0.77 -1.52
C GLY A 70 -14.48 -0.19 -0.67
N GLY A 71 -14.65 1.00 -0.08
CA GLY A 71 -13.64 1.66 0.76
C GLY A 71 -13.22 3.04 0.24
N CYS A 72 -12.31 3.66 0.99
CA CYS A 72 -11.74 4.97 0.68
C CYS A 72 -10.30 4.84 0.17
N SER A 73 -9.94 5.71 -0.77
CA SER A 73 -8.57 5.83 -1.29
C SER A 73 -8.20 7.30 -1.47
N ALA A 74 -6.90 7.56 -1.46
CA ALA A 74 -6.33 8.84 -1.84
C ALA A 74 -5.35 8.65 -3.00
N ARG A 75 -5.04 9.72 -3.71
CA ARG A 75 -3.97 9.77 -4.70
C ARG A 75 -3.27 11.12 -4.63
N PHE A 76 -1.95 11.12 -4.73
CA PHE A 76 -1.14 12.33 -4.76
C PHE A 76 0.20 12.07 -5.47
N ASN A 77 0.76 13.12 -6.06
CA ASN A 77 2.11 13.11 -6.59
C ASN A 77 3.06 13.52 -5.46
N ILE A 78 4.20 12.85 -5.31
CA ILE A 78 5.21 13.19 -4.32
C ILE A 78 6.61 13.07 -4.91
N SER A 79 7.47 14.00 -4.53
CA SER A 79 8.84 14.04 -5.01
C SER A 79 9.83 14.44 -3.91
N ALA A 80 11.05 13.92 -4.04
CA ALA A 80 12.20 14.36 -3.27
C ALA A 80 13.41 14.54 -4.21
N PRO A 81 14.21 15.61 -4.03
CA PRO A 81 15.44 15.77 -4.79
C PRO A 81 16.46 14.69 -4.39
N ALA A 82 17.35 14.32 -5.31
CA ALA A 82 18.51 13.50 -4.95
C ALA A 82 19.34 14.23 -3.87
N GLY A 83 19.86 13.46 -2.92
CA GLY A 83 20.59 14.00 -1.78
C GLY A 83 19.72 14.63 -0.69
N TYR A 84 18.38 14.43 -0.70
CA TYR A 84 17.52 14.87 0.41
C TYR A 84 18.00 14.30 1.77
N SER A 85 18.68 13.16 1.73
CA SER A 85 19.57 12.63 2.74
C SER A 85 20.88 12.26 2.06
N PRO A 86 22.05 12.32 2.73
CA PRO A 86 23.33 11.97 2.11
C PRO A 86 23.31 10.61 1.39
N GLY A 87 23.56 10.65 0.07
CA GLY A 87 23.58 9.50 -0.84
C GLY A 87 22.19 8.93 -1.22
N ALA A 88 21.09 9.55 -0.80
CA ALA A 88 19.76 9.10 -1.19
C ALA A 88 19.45 9.48 -2.65
N PRO A 89 18.92 8.55 -3.47
CA PRO A 89 18.45 8.90 -4.80
C PRO A 89 17.20 9.77 -4.72
N GLY A 90 16.99 10.59 -5.75
CA GLY A 90 15.75 11.36 -5.89
C GLY A 90 14.62 10.46 -6.40
N PHE A 91 13.38 10.87 -6.13
CA PHE A 91 12.20 10.19 -6.67
C PHE A 91 11.14 11.21 -7.07
N ASN A 92 10.28 10.82 -8.03
CA ASN A 92 9.07 11.53 -8.41
C ASN A 92 8.02 10.50 -8.78
N VAL A 93 7.04 10.31 -7.91
CA VAL A 93 6.11 9.18 -7.98
C VAL A 93 4.68 9.61 -7.72
N VAL A 94 3.75 8.73 -8.06
CA VAL A 94 2.34 8.86 -7.73
C VAL A 94 1.96 7.76 -6.76
N CYS A 95 1.49 8.17 -5.59
CA CYS A 95 1.07 7.27 -4.52
C CYS A 95 -0.45 7.16 -4.50
N SER A 96 -0.99 5.98 -4.16
CA SER A 96 -2.44 5.73 -4.11
C SER A 96 -2.83 4.85 -2.91
N PRO A 97 -2.67 5.34 -1.66
CA PRO A 97 -2.95 4.53 -0.48
C PRO A 97 -4.45 4.27 -0.29
N ILE A 98 -4.77 3.11 0.28
CA ILE A 98 -6.14 2.64 0.51
C ILE A 98 -6.36 2.49 2.03
N TYR A 99 -7.41 3.14 2.54
CA TYR A 99 -7.68 3.21 3.99
C TYR A 99 -7.94 1.84 4.63
N ILE A 100 -8.68 0.97 3.94
CA ILE A 100 -9.14 -0.32 4.51
C ILE A 100 -8.07 -1.42 4.51
N GLN A 101 -7.01 -1.28 3.71
CA GLN A 101 -5.97 -2.30 3.62
C GLN A 101 -4.91 -2.16 4.72
N GLN A 102 -4.86 -1.01 5.41
CA GLN A 102 -3.95 -0.71 6.53
C GLN A 102 -2.50 -1.17 6.31
N GLY A 103 -2.05 -1.14 5.05
CA GLY A 103 -0.77 -1.66 4.62
C GLY A 103 -0.07 -0.69 3.68
N TRP A 104 1.25 -0.87 3.57
CA TRP A 104 2.08 -0.13 2.64
C TRP A 104 1.82 -0.59 1.21
N LEU A 105 1.47 0.35 0.34
CA LEU A 105 1.24 0.12 -1.08
C LEU A 105 2.31 0.80 -1.92
N PRO A 106 2.84 0.14 -2.95
CA PRO A 106 3.86 0.73 -3.80
C PRO A 106 3.29 1.93 -4.55
N CYS A 107 4.05 3.01 -4.57
CA CYS A 107 3.83 4.12 -5.49
C CYS A 107 4.38 3.74 -6.87
N LEU A 108 3.93 4.45 -7.90
CA LEU A 108 4.32 4.20 -9.29
C LEU A 108 5.00 5.42 -9.89
N ASN A 109 5.76 5.24 -10.97
CA ASN A 109 6.18 6.35 -11.80
C ASN A 109 4.96 7.09 -12.38
N PRO A 110 5.11 8.36 -12.81
CA PRO A 110 4.00 9.12 -13.40
C PRO A 110 3.34 8.47 -14.62
N ASP A 111 4.07 7.60 -15.34
CA ASP A 111 3.56 6.78 -16.44
C ASP A 111 2.87 5.47 -16.00
N ASN A 112 2.70 5.27 -14.69
CA ASN A 112 2.19 4.08 -14.01
C ASN A 112 3.09 2.84 -14.11
N SER A 113 4.35 2.96 -14.54
CA SER A 113 5.32 1.86 -14.45
C SER A 113 5.81 1.67 -13.00
N PRO A 114 6.21 0.44 -12.60
CA PRO A 114 6.83 0.22 -11.30
C PRO A 114 8.20 0.89 -11.21
N LEU A 115 8.62 1.23 -9.99
CA LEU A 115 9.98 1.71 -9.72
C LEU A 115 11.00 0.55 -9.79
N GLY A 116 12.27 0.89 -9.98
CA GLY A 116 13.37 -0.06 -9.95
C GLY A 116 13.58 -0.66 -8.54
N GLU A 117 14.25 -1.82 -8.48
CA GLU A 117 14.44 -2.55 -7.22
C GLU A 117 15.34 -1.81 -6.22
N ASP A 118 16.27 -0.98 -6.71
CA ASP A 118 17.21 -0.22 -5.87
C ASP A 118 16.62 1.08 -5.30
N SER A 119 15.39 1.46 -5.67
CA SER A 119 14.71 2.66 -5.15
C SER A 119 13.20 2.50 -5.29
N GLN A 120 12.53 2.22 -4.18
CA GLN A 120 11.10 1.96 -4.11
C GLN A 120 10.45 2.91 -3.12
N VAL A 121 9.29 3.44 -3.48
CA VAL A 121 8.50 4.31 -2.61
C VAL A 121 7.18 3.63 -2.32
N PHE A 122 6.77 3.62 -1.05
CA PHE A 122 5.48 3.10 -0.62
C PHE A 122 4.71 4.16 0.14
N SER A 123 3.39 4.00 0.16
CA SER A 123 2.49 4.88 0.91
C SER A 123 1.47 4.09 1.70
N ILE A 124 1.03 4.65 2.82
CA ILE A 124 0.00 4.08 3.68
C ILE A 124 -0.99 5.16 4.10
N TRP A 125 -2.24 4.78 4.27
CA TRP A 125 -3.25 5.59 4.93
C TRP A 125 -3.76 4.82 6.14
N THR A 126 -3.49 5.33 7.34
CA THR A 126 -3.88 4.73 8.61
C THR A 126 -5.06 5.46 9.26
N ALA A 127 -5.73 4.77 10.19
CA ALA A 127 -6.76 5.36 11.02
C ALA A 127 -6.15 6.34 12.03
N GLY A 128 -6.80 7.49 12.17
CA GLY A 128 -6.49 8.49 13.17
C GLY A 128 -7.24 8.31 14.48
N PRO A 129 -6.83 9.02 15.56
CA PRO A 129 -7.65 9.20 16.76
C PRO A 129 -8.98 9.91 16.47
N ASP A 130 -9.03 10.77 15.45
CA ASP A 130 -10.24 11.43 14.97
C ASP A 130 -10.60 10.99 13.54
N ARG A 131 -11.86 11.23 13.14
CA ARG A 131 -12.36 10.96 11.78
C ARG A 131 -12.26 12.16 10.86
N GLU A 132 -11.63 13.25 11.31
CA GLU A 132 -11.56 14.51 10.58
C GLU A 132 -10.26 14.62 9.77
N ARG A 133 -9.19 13.99 10.27
CA ARG A 133 -7.87 14.00 9.64
C ARG A 133 -7.56 12.68 8.95
N MET A 134 -6.81 12.78 7.87
CA MET A 134 -6.19 11.63 7.21
C MET A 134 -4.74 11.51 7.63
N TYR A 135 -4.36 10.34 8.12
CA TYR A 135 -3.00 10.02 8.56
C TYR A 135 -2.31 9.27 7.44
N LEU A 136 -1.38 9.96 6.78
CA LEU A 136 -0.67 9.45 5.62
C LEU A 136 0.79 9.21 5.98
N GLY A 137 1.32 8.08 5.53
CA GLY A 137 2.74 7.75 5.60
C GLY A 137 3.32 7.53 4.22
N VAL A 138 4.60 7.86 4.05
CA VAL A 138 5.41 7.51 2.88
C VAL A 138 6.73 6.92 3.37
N GLU A 139 7.18 5.85 2.74
CA GLU A 139 8.54 5.32 2.93
C GLU A 139 9.28 5.30 1.60
N HIS A 140 10.58 5.58 1.66
CA HIS A 140 11.50 5.43 0.53
C HIS A 140 12.59 4.45 0.94
N LEU A 141 12.56 3.29 0.30
CA LEU A 141 13.55 2.23 0.43
C LEU A 141 14.52 2.36 -0.73
N TYR A 142 15.81 2.46 -0.43
CA TYR A 142 16.80 2.63 -1.47
C TYR A 142 18.12 2.00 -1.12
N LYS A 143 18.84 1.57 -2.15
CA LYS A 143 20.24 1.19 -2.04
C LYS A 143 21.10 2.44 -2.23
N ARG A 144 21.91 2.75 -1.22
CA ARG A 144 22.85 3.86 -1.30
C ARG A 144 24.13 3.39 -1.99
N GLN A 145 24.60 4.14 -2.99
CA GLN A 145 25.71 3.69 -3.83
C GLN A 145 27.06 3.76 -3.10
N GLU A 146 27.23 4.72 -2.20
CA GLU A 146 28.49 5.00 -1.52
C GLU A 146 28.92 3.89 -0.55
N ASP A 147 27.97 3.26 0.13
CA ASP A 147 28.22 2.18 1.09
C ASP A 147 27.62 0.83 0.67
N GLY A 148 26.80 0.81 -0.40
CA GLY A 148 26.13 -0.38 -0.89
C GLY A 148 25.00 -0.89 0.01
N LEU A 149 24.66 -0.17 1.08
CA LEU A 149 23.66 -0.58 2.07
C LEU A 149 22.24 -0.20 1.63
N SER A 150 21.25 -0.94 2.13
CA SER A 150 19.84 -0.59 1.97
C SER A 150 19.41 0.32 3.10
N TRP A 151 18.64 1.35 2.77
CA TRP A 151 18.17 2.38 3.69
C TRP A 151 16.65 2.50 3.61
N ASN A 152 16.03 2.81 4.74
CA ASN A 152 14.63 3.19 4.82
C ASN A 152 14.52 4.60 5.39
N ALA A 153 14.01 5.53 4.59
CA ALA A 153 13.53 6.81 5.07
C ALA A 153 12.01 6.77 5.21
N THR A 154 11.48 7.15 6.36
CA THR A 154 10.02 7.22 6.57
C THR A 154 9.58 8.63 6.91
N ALA A 155 8.42 9.01 6.39
CA ALA A 155 7.82 10.32 6.57
C ALA A 155 6.33 10.17 6.84
N GLY A 156 5.80 11.02 7.72
CA GLY A 156 4.41 10.94 8.15
C GLY A 156 3.79 12.32 8.27
N THR A 157 2.52 12.43 7.90
CA THR A 157 1.76 13.69 8.02
C THR A 157 0.30 13.40 8.32
N ASN A 158 -0.39 14.41 8.84
CA ASN A 158 -1.83 14.37 9.01
C ASN A 158 -2.43 15.65 8.42
N ILE A 159 -3.47 15.48 7.61
CA ILE A 159 -4.09 16.59 6.87
C ILE A 159 -5.59 16.61 7.10
N LEU A 160 -6.16 17.81 7.07
CA LEU A 160 -7.59 17.97 6.81
C LEU A 160 -7.78 17.85 5.29
N PRO A 161 -8.52 16.84 4.80
CA PRO A 161 -8.47 16.47 3.39
C PRO A 161 -9.28 17.46 2.53
N VAL A 162 -8.58 18.20 1.66
CA VAL A 162 -9.17 19.12 0.69
C VAL A 162 -8.71 18.71 -0.71
N GLN A 163 -9.64 18.65 -1.67
CA GLN A 163 -9.31 18.28 -3.06
C GLN A 163 -8.28 19.26 -3.66
N ASN A 164 -7.39 18.74 -4.49
CA ASN A 164 -6.34 19.47 -5.22
C ASN A 164 -5.37 20.28 -4.32
N MET A 165 -5.15 19.84 -3.08
CA MET A 165 -4.20 20.51 -2.20
C MET A 165 -2.76 20.01 -2.38
N SER A 166 -1.82 20.82 -1.89
CA SER A 166 -0.43 20.46 -1.69
C SER A 166 -0.12 20.42 -0.20
N PHE A 167 0.79 19.54 0.20
CA PHE A 167 1.20 19.37 1.59
C PHE A 167 2.57 18.73 1.66
N THR A 168 3.13 18.66 2.87
CA THR A 168 4.50 18.20 3.09
C THR A 168 4.51 17.01 4.03
N PHE A 169 5.40 16.06 3.72
CA PHE A 169 5.78 14.95 4.58
C PHE A 169 7.12 15.26 5.24
N PRO A 170 7.17 15.62 6.54
CA PRO A 170 8.42 15.66 7.27
C PRO A 170 8.99 14.23 7.38
N VAL A 171 10.29 14.07 7.08
CA VAL A 171 10.98 12.79 7.21
C VAL A 171 11.32 12.60 8.68
N ASN A 172 10.76 11.56 9.30
CA ASN A 172 10.87 11.34 10.74
C ASN A 172 12.04 10.42 11.08
N THR A 173 12.31 9.42 10.23
CA THR A 173 13.38 8.45 10.46
C THR A 173 14.14 8.17 9.18
N ILE A 174 15.43 7.93 9.33
CA ILE A 174 16.31 7.38 8.30
C ILE A 174 17.17 6.31 8.99
N VAL A 175 17.01 5.06 8.56
CA VAL A 175 17.66 3.90 9.17
C VAL A 175 18.28 3.00 8.10
N VAL A 176 19.36 2.32 8.45
CA VAL A 176 19.91 1.21 7.65
C VAL A 176 19.03 -0.01 7.83
N LEU A 177 18.71 -0.71 6.74
CA LEU A 177 18.12 -2.03 6.76
C LEU A 177 19.25 -3.05 6.79
N GLU A 178 19.48 -3.68 7.94
CA GLU A 178 20.39 -4.82 8.03
C GLU A 178 19.75 -6.02 7.32
N SER A 179 20.52 -6.67 6.45
CA SER A 179 20.12 -7.86 5.69
C SER A 179 20.50 -9.15 6.40
#